data_AF-A0A8T7KEQ9-F1
#
_entry.id   AF-A0A8T7KEQ9-F1
#
_cell.length_a   1.000
_cell.length_b   1.000
_cell.length_c   1.000
_cell.angle_alpha   90.00
_cell.angle_beta   90.00
_cell.angle_gamma   90.00
#
_symmetry.space_group_name_H-M   'P 1'
#
loop_
_entity.id
_entity.type
_entity.pdbx_description
1 polymer ?
#
loop_
_entity_poly.entity_id
_entity_poly.type
_entity_poly.pdbx_seq_one_letter_code
_entity_poly.pdbx_strand_id
1 'polypeptide(L)'
;MAKTIAEINEKIRKGKAVVVTAEEVIDIAKEKGVKRAAEEIDVVTTGTFSPMCGSGAFLNIGHSKPRIKLGGGKVYLNDIPVYTGMAAVDIFLGATALPDDDPRNKFYPGEFNYGGGHVIEELIAGKDIRLTAAAYGTDCYPRKKLETLINIKDINEAILFNIRNAYQNYNVAVNLSDKVIYTYMGVLKSNLGNANYCSAGQLSPLLNDPYYKTIGVGTKIFLGGGIGYVAWHGTQHNPTALRGDNGVPRRGAGTLAVIGDLKQMKMGWLVGTSMLGYGATLTVGIGVPIPILSEEILRYTLVTDADILAPVVDYSEAYPQMKPDILGEVSYAELKSGHIKVQGKDVPTASLSSYPKAVEIANILKKWIERGEFLLTEPVAPLPGIESGITFKPLKERPI
;
A
#
# COMPACT_ATOMS: atom_id res chain seq x y z
N MET A 1 -22.88 23.95 -10.59
CA MET A 1 -21.49 24.20 -11.01
C MET A 1 -20.59 23.24 -10.24
N ALA A 2 -19.53 22.73 -10.85
CA ALA A 2 -18.56 21.90 -10.15
C ALA A 2 -17.75 22.76 -9.17
N LYS A 3 -17.49 22.26 -7.97
CA LYS A 3 -16.58 22.89 -7.01
C LYS A 3 -15.15 22.71 -7.51
N THR A 4 -14.27 23.62 -7.10
CA THR A 4 -12.83 23.51 -7.35
C THR A 4 -12.08 23.17 -6.06
N ILE A 5 -10.90 22.58 -6.19
CA ILE A 5 -10.02 22.32 -5.04
C ILE A 5 -9.61 23.63 -4.35
N ALA A 6 -9.44 24.72 -5.11
CA ALA A 6 -9.16 26.04 -4.56
C ALA A 6 -10.29 26.54 -3.64
N GLU A 7 -11.54 26.41 -4.04
CA GLU A 7 -12.71 26.77 -3.21
C GLU A 7 -12.82 25.91 -1.96
N ILE A 8 -12.60 24.60 -2.08
CA ILE A 8 -12.58 23.68 -0.93
C ILE A 8 -11.46 24.08 0.05
N ASN A 9 -10.25 24.33 -0.45
CA ASN A 9 -9.13 24.79 0.38
C ASN A 9 -9.42 26.12 1.07
N GLU A 10 -10.16 27.03 0.43
CA GLU A 10 -10.58 28.28 1.06
C GLU A 10 -11.58 28.05 2.20
N LYS A 11 -12.49 27.08 2.05
CA LYS A 11 -13.36 26.65 3.16
C LYS A 11 -12.57 26.00 4.28
N ILE A 12 -11.57 25.18 3.96
CA ILE A 12 -10.68 24.53 4.94
C ILE A 12 -9.97 25.59 5.78
N ARG A 13 -9.35 26.60 5.14
CA ARG A 13 -8.67 27.71 5.85
C ARG A 13 -9.61 28.49 6.77
N LYS A 14 -10.89 28.58 6.42
CA LYS A 14 -11.93 29.25 7.21
C LYS A 14 -12.57 28.36 8.28
N GLY A 15 -12.20 27.08 8.38
CA GLY A 15 -12.85 26.10 9.27
C GLY A 15 -14.32 25.83 8.91
N LYS A 16 -14.67 25.96 7.62
CA LYS A 16 -16.05 25.83 7.11
C LYS A 16 -16.26 24.63 6.20
N ALA A 17 -15.20 23.85 5.92
CA ALA A 17 -15.30 22.69 5.05
C ALA A 17 -16.09 21.58 5.73
N VAL A 18 -17.01 20.95 4.99
CA VAL A 18 -17.71 19.75 5.46
C VAL A 18 -16.91 18.53 5.04
N VAL A 19 -16.29 17.86 6.02
CA VAL A 19 -15.45 16.69 5.80
C VAL A 19 -16.13 15.48 6.44
N VAL A 20 -16.23 14.39 5.70
CA VAL A 20 -16.81 13.12 6.18
C VAL A 20 -15.90 11.95 5.81
N THR A 21 -16.11 10.79 6.41
CA THR A 21 -15.44 9.55 6.01
C THR A 21 -16.22 8.85 4.89
N ALA A 22 -15.58 7.90 4.20
CA ALA A 22 -16.25 7.06 3.20
C ALA A 22 -17.33 6.14 3.81
N GLU A 23 -17.37 5.95 5.13
CA GLU A 23 -18.51 5.30 5.79
C GLU A 23 -19.67 6.28 6.00
N GLU A 24 -19.39 7.46 6.55
CA GLU A 24 -20.40 8.48 6.87
C GLU A 24 -21.14 8.99 5.62
N VAL A 25 -20.44 9.11 4.48
CA VAL A 25 -21.01 9.65 3.23
C VAL A 25 -22.17 8.80 2.72
N ILE A 26 -22.13 7.48 2.92
CA ILE A 26 -23.15 6.54 2.44
C ILE A 26 -24.50 6.84 3.08
N ASP A 27 -24.52 7.02 4.40
CA ASP A 27 -25.77 7.27 5.13
C ASP A 27 -26.29 8.70 4.90
N ILE A 28 -25.39 9.69 4.80
CA ILE A 28 -25.76 11.06 4.43
C ILE A 28 -26.43 11.11 3.05
N ALA A 29 -25.90 10.37 2.08
CA ALA A 29 -26.47 10.32 0.73
C ALA A 29 -27.82 9.59 0.69
N LYS A 30 -28.02 8.56 1.51
CA LYS A 30 -29.32 7.89 1.67
C LYS A 30 -30.38 8.82 2.26
N GLU A 31 -30.01 9.60 3.27
CA GLU A 31 -30.93 10.51 3.97
C GLU A 31 -31.28 11.76 3.14
N LYS A 32 -30.26 12.42 2.57
CA LYS A 32 -30.40 13.73 1.90
C LYS A 32 -30.55 13.65 0.39
N GLY A 33 -30.22 12.51 -0.20
CA GLY A 33 -30.06 12.34 -1.64
C GLY A 33 -28.70 12.81 -2.15
N VAL A 34 -28.21 12.13 -3.20
CA VAL A 34 -26.87 12.33 -3.79
C VAL A 34 -26.60 13.78 -4.18
N LYS A 35 -27.56 14.44 -4.85
CA LYS A 35 -27.39 15.83 -5.31
C LYS A 35 -27.13 16.79 -4.15
N ARG A 36 -27.96 16.72 -3.10
CA ARG A 36 -27.83 17.61 -1.93
C ARG A 36 -26.58 17.30 -1.13
N ALA A 37 -26.26 16.02 -0.94
CA ALA A 37 -25.01 15.60 -0.30
C ALA A 37 -23.78 16.14 -1.06
N ALA A 38 -23.81 16.17 -2.40
CA ALA A 38 -22.70 16.65 -3.21
C ALA A 38 -22.54 18.17 -3.11
N GLU A 39 -23.63 18.92 -2.91
CA GLU A 39 -23.59 20.36 -2.66
C GLU A 39 -23.01 20.69 -1.28
N GLU A 40 -23.38 19.92 -0.25
CA GLU A 40 -22.98 20.15 1.15
C GLU A 40 -21.56 19.64 1.48
N ILE A 41 -21.19 18.43 1.06
CA ILE A 41 -19.92 17.77 1.44
C ILE A 41 -18.78 18.29 0.57
N ASP A 42 -17.68 18.69 1.19
CA ASP A 42 -16.49 19.18 0.47
C ASP A 42 -15.44 18.08 0.27
N VAL A 43 -15.26 17.18 1.25
CA VAL A 43 -14.24 16.12 1.20
C VAL A 43 -14.74 14.82 1.81
N VAL A 44 -14.47 13.71 1.14
CA VAL A 44 -14.60 12.35 1.69
C VAL A 44 -13.21 11.78 1.99
N THR A 45 -13.00 11.32 3.22
CA THR A 45 -11.72 10.74 3.65
C THR A 45 -11.76 9.22 3.62
N THR A 46 -10.69 8.63 3.09
CA THR A 46 -10.52 7.18 2.91
C THR A 46 -9.29 6.69 3.66
N GLY A 47 -9.17 5.38 3.85
CA GLY A 47 -8.08 4.78 4.61
C GLY A 47 -7.85 3.31 4.29
N THR A 48 -6.61 2.87 4.37
CA THR A 48 -6.23 1.46 4.34
C THR A 48 -4.96 1.22 5.17
N PHE A 49 -4.89 0.05 5.79
CA PHE A 49 -3.73 -0.41 6.55
C PHE A 49 -3.53 -1.90 6.30
N SER A 50 -2.52 -2.25 5.51
CA SER A 50 -2.30 -3.63 5.07
C SER A 50 -0.82 -3.89 4.71
N PRO A 51 -0.42 -5.17 4.62
CA PRO A 51 0.91 -5.53 4.12
C PRO A 51 1.13 -5.06 2.67
N MET A 52 2.15 -4.23 2.44
CA MET A 52 2.49 -3.69 1.12
C MET A 52 3.95 -3.97 0.79
N CYS A 53 4.21 -5.12 0.15
CA CYS A 53 5.58 -5.58 -0.13
C CYS A 53 6.33 -4.74 -1.18
N GLY A 54 5.63 -3.95 -1.99
CA GLY A 54 6.21 -2.99 -2.94
C GLY A 54 6.78 -1.73 -2.26
N SER A 55 7.31 -1.87 -1.06
CA SER A 55 7.79 -0.78 -0.20
C SER A 55 9.31 -0.80 -0.06
N GLY A 56 9.89 0.38 0.19
CA GLY A 56 11.30 0.51 0.49
C GLY A 56 11.70 1.93 0.84
N ALA A 57 12.96 2.11 1.24
CA ALA A 57 13.50 3.38 1.67
C ALA A 57 14.79 3.72 0.93
N PHE A 58 14.85 4.91 0.32
CA PHE A 58 16.10 5.53 -0.08
C PHE A 58 16.70 6.24 1.13
N LEU A 59 17.95 5.93 1.43
CA LEU A 59 18.69 6.56 2.52
C LEU A 59 19.96 7.18 1.97
N ASN A 60 20.23 8.42 2.37
CA ASN A 60 21.53 9.06 2.19
C ASN A 60 22.19 9.16 3.58
N ILE A 61 23.22 8.37 3.79
CA ILE A 61 23.86 8.25 5.11
C ILE A 61 24.95 9.31 5.37
N GLY A 62 25.27 10.13 4.36
CA GLY A 62 26.40 11.05 4.41
C GLY A 62 27.78 10.37 4.30
N HIS A 63 28.83 11.17 4.15
CA HIS A 63 30.19 10.66 4.02
C HIS A 63 30.88 10.49 5.38
N SER A 64 31.59 9.37 5.53
CA SER A 64 32.57 9.21 6.60
C SER A 64 33.86 10.02 6.36
N LYS A 65 34.74 10.07 7.37
CA LYS A 65 36.12 10.52 7.24
C LYS A 65 37.08 9.34 7.52
N PRO A 66 37.94 8.93 6.57
CA PRO A 66 37.98 9.36 5.16
C PRO A 66 36.71 8.98 4.39
N ARG A 67 36.47 9.62 3.24
CA ARG A 67 35.25 9.40 2.43
C ARG A 67 35.17 7.96 1.93
N ILE A 68 33.94 7.44 1.87
CA ILE A 68 33.59 6.12 1.35
C ILE A 68 32.63 6.24 0.16
N LYS A 69 32.75 5.32 -0.79
CA LYS A 69 31.80 5.11 -1.88
C LYS A 69 31.14 3.76 -1.68
N LEU A 70 29.93 3.76 -1.14
CA LEU A 70 29.08 2.58 -1.03
C LEU A 70 28.61 2.07 -2.39
N GLY A 71 28.46 2.98 -3.36
CA GLY A 71 28.06 2.67 -4.74
C GLY A 71 28.86 1.52 -5.37
N GLY A 72 28.19 0.41 -5.68
CA GLY A 72 28.78 -0.83 -6.21
C GLY A 72 29.47 -1.73 -5.18
N GLY A 73 29.39 -1.39 -3.88
CA GLY A 73 29.89 -2.18 -2.77
C GLY A 73 28.85 -3.13 -2.18
N LYS A 74 29.19 -3.78 -1.06
CA LYS A 74 28.28 -4.59 -0.24
C LYS A 74 27.99 -3.85 1.04
N VAL A 75 26.71 -3.60 1.33
CA VAL A 75 26.28 -2.83 2.49
C VAL A 75 25.11 -3.53 3.16
N TYR A 76 25.08 -3.48 4.49
CA TYR A 76 24.08 -4.08 5.34
C TYR A 76 23.61 -3.10 6.40
N LEU A 77 22.32 -3.17 6.73
CA LEU A 77 21.68 -2.48 7.86
C LEU A 77 21.11 -3.55 8.80
N ASN A 78 21.65 -3.69 10.02
CA ASN A 78 21.32 -4.81 10.92
C ASN A 78 21.32 -6.16 10.19
N ASP A 79 22.39 -6.41 9.42
CA ASP A 79 22.59 -7.62 8.59
C ASP A 79 21.60 -7.81 7.43
N ILE A 80 20.70 -6.85 7.20
CA ILE A 80 19.84 -6.82 6.02
C ILE A 80 20.60 -6.19 4.85
N PRO A 81 20.77 -6.90 3.73
CA PRO A 81 21.43 -6.34 2.56
C PRO A 81 20.62 -5.18 1.98
N VAL A 82 21.32 -4.12 1.58
CA VAL A 82 20.73 -2.98 0.86
C VAL A 82 21.24 -2.92 -0.58
N TYR A 83 20.43 -2.36 -1.47
CA TYR A 83 20.85 -2.09 -2.83
C TYR A 83 21.80 -0.90 -2.88
N THR A 84 22.97 -1.12 -3.48
CA THR A 84 24.10 -0.17 -3.53
C THR A 84 24.42 0.27 -4.96
N GLY A 85 23.56 -0.01 -5.94
CA GLY A 85 23.79 0.44 -7.33
C GLY A 85 23.55 1.94 -7.56
N MET A 86 23.47 2.72 -6.48
CA MET A 86 23.26 4.17 -6.50
C MET A 86 24.62 4.90 -6.36
N ALA A 87 24.58 6.20 -6.10
CA ALA A 87 25.77 7.05 -6.01
C ALA A 87 26.62 6.74 -4.75
N ALA A 88 27.37 7.72 -4.24
CA ALA A 88 28.46 7.41 -3.31
C ALA A 88 27.99 6.98 -1.92
N VAL A 89 26.90 7.53 -1.39
CA VAL A 89 26.41 7.25 -0.02
C VAL A 89 24.89 7.06 0.02
N ASP A 90 24.30 6.81 -1.16
CA ASP A 90 22.89 6.52 -1.35
C ASP A 90 22.70 5.00 -1.41
N ILE A 91 21.72 4.51 -0.67
CA ILE A 91 21.34 3.10 -0.62
C ILE A 91 19.83 2.97 -0.68
N PHE A 92 19.36 1.82 -1.17
CA PHE A 92 17.93 1.49 -1.15
C PHE A 92 17.69 0.21 -0.36
N LEU A 93 16.88 0.31 0.69
CA LEU A 93 16.45 -0.81 1.52
C LEU A 93 15.05 -1.26 1.07
N GLY A 94 14.95 -2.48 0.53
CA GLY A 94 13.65 -3.07 0.19
C GLY A 94 12.98 -3.71 1.41
N ALA A 95 11.66 -3.54 1.58
CA ALA A 95 10.93 -4.08 2.73
C ALA A 95 10.99 -5.62 2.85
N THR A 96 11.17 -6.31 1.72
CA THR A 96 11.26 -7.77 1.65
C THR A 96 12.69 -8.31 1.73
N ALA A 97 13.69 -7.44 1.91
CA ALA A 97 15.08 -7.89 2.06
C ALA A 97 15.24 -8.72 3.33
N LEU A 98 16.01 -9.80 3.26
CA LEU A 98 16.26 -10.74 4.35
C LEU A 98 17.77 -10.85 4.59
N PRO A 99 18.20 -11.20 5.81
CA PRO A 99 19.60 -11.51 6.08
C PRO A 99 20.12 -12.60 5.12
N ASP A 100 21.41 -12.55 4.78
CA ASP A 100 22.02 -13.55 3.90
C ASP A 100 21.92 -14.96 4.51
N ASP A 101 22.11 -15.06 5.83
CA ASP A 101 22.11 -16.29 6.64
C ASP A 101 20.72 -16.69 7.18
N ASP A 102 19.65 -15.97 6.83
CA ASP A 102 18.29 -16.35 7.20
C ASP A 102 17.98 -17.78 6.72
N PRO A 103 17.42 -18.66 7.59
CA PRO A 103 17.13 -20.04 7.23
C PRO A 103 16.05 -20.15 6.16
N ARG A 104 15.27 -19.08 5.92
CA ARG A 104 14.16 -19.00 4.97
C ARG A 104 13.27 -20.23 5.14
N ASN A 105 12.91 -20.88 4.05
CA ASN A 105 12.11 -22.11 4.05
C ASN A 105 12.94 -23.40 4.14
N LYS A 106 14.21 -23.36 4.61
CA LYS A 106 15.01 -24.58 4.85
C LYS A 106 14.37 -25.47 5.92
N PHE A 107 13.82 -24.87 6.97
CA PHE A 107 12.92 -25.51 7.93
C PHE A 107 11.52 -24.97 7.66
N TYR A 108 10.70 -25.74 6.94
CA TYR A 108 9.41 -25.25 6.45
C TYR A 108 8.29 -25.46 7.50
N PRO A 109 7.45 -24.43 7.76
CA PRO A 109 7.50 -23.07 7.21
C PRO A 109 8.53 -22.17 7.92
N GLY A 110 9.24 -21.34 7.15
CA GLY A 110 10.17 -20.36 7.71
C GLY A 110 9.48 -19.21 8.45
N GLU A 111 10.06 -18.71 9.53
CA GLU A 111 9.44 -17.68 10.37
C GLU A 111 9.63 -16.25 9.84
N PHE A 112 10.76 -15.97 9.17
CA PHE A 112 11.10 -14.65 8.63
C PHE A 112 11.04 -13.52 9.67
N ASN A 113 11.61 -13.77 10.86
CA ASN A 113 11.47 -12.92 12.05
C ASN A 113 12.01 -11.48 11.89
N TYR A 114 12.93 -11.26 10.95
CA TYR A 114 13.53 -9.95 10.74
C TYR A 114 13.88 -9.71 9.27
N GLY A 115 13.71 -8.48 8.81
CA GLY A 115 13.84 -8.12 7.39
C GLY A 115 13.79 -6.62 7.18
N GLY A 116 13.85 -6.18 5.92
CA GLY A 116 13.94 -4.75 5.61
C GLY A 116 12.78 -3.91 6.13
N GLY A 117 11.56 -4.44 6.17
CA GLY A 117 10.41 -3.77 6.79
C GLY A 117 10.62 -3.50 8.29
N HIS A 118 11.24 -4.43 9.00
CA HIS A 118 11.57 -4.29 10.42
C HIS A 118 12.68 -3.25 10.63
N VAL A 119 13.71 -3.21 9.76
CA VAL A 119 14.73 -2.16 9.82
C VAL A 119 14.13 -0.77 9.58
N ILE A 120 13.17 -0.64 8.65
CA ILE A 120 12.45 0.63 8.42
C ILE A 120 11.66 1.04 9.66
N GLU A 121 10.93 0.12 10.28
CA GLU A 121 10.18 0.35 11.53
C GLU A 121 11.11 0.79 12.68
N GLU A 122 12.26 0.14 12.84
CA GLU A 122 13.23 0.49 13.87
C GLU A 122 13.89 1.85 13.61
N LEU A 123 14.16 2.17 12.35
CA LEU A 123 14.71 3.47 11.95
C LEU A 123 13.74 4.60 12.30
N ILE A 124 12.44 4.48 11.97
CA ILE A 124 11.44 5.51 12.34
C ILE A 124 11.16 5.55 13.84
N ALA A 125 11.41 4.47 14.57
CA ALA A 125 11.38 4.45 16.02
C ALA A 125 12.57 5.22 16.65
N GLY A 126 13.53 5.66 15.84
CA GLY A 126 14.73 6.34 16.29
C GLY A 126 15.72 5.42 17.00
N LYS A 127 15.69 4.10 16.70
CA LYS A 127 16.70 3.17 17.16
C LYS A 127 17.98 3.31 16.34
N ASP A 128 19.11 2.99 16.95
CA ASP A 128 20.39 2.90 16.26
C ASP A 128 20.43 1.62 15.41
N ILE A 129 20.81 1.79 14.15
CA ILE A 129 20.92 0.72 13.16
C ILE A 129 22.40 0.51 12.85
N ARG A 130 22.88 -0.74 12.93
CA ARG A 130 24.25 -1.09 12.54
C ARG A 130 24.38 -1.03 11.02
N LEU A 131 25.25 -0.14 10.54
CA LEU A 131 25.70 -0.05 9.16
C LEU A 131 27.03 -0.78 9.02
N THR A 132 27.08 -1.81 8.16
CA THR A 132 28.33 -2.48 7.78
C THR A 132 28.51 -2.38 6.27
N ALA A 133 29.69 -1.95 5.83
CA ALA A 133 29.99 -1.69 4.42
C ALA A 133 31.38 -2.18 4.02
N ALA A 134 31.44 -2.78 2.83
CA ALA A 134 32.66 -3.13 2.12
C ALA A 134 32.61 -2.56 0.69
N ALA A 135 33.62 -1.80 0.31
CA ALA A 135 33.73 -1.10 -0.97
C ALA A 135 35.15 -1.25 -1.56
N TYR A 136 35.29 -1.02 -2.86
CA TYR A 136 36.56 -1.21 -3.58
C TYR A 136 37.56 -0.05 -3.42
N GLY A 137 37.08 1.12 -2.98
CA GLY A 137 37.87 2.34 -2.78
C GLY A 137 38.29 3.01 -4.09
N THR A 138 38.39 4.34 -4.07
CA THR A 138 38.93 5.15 -5.18
C THR A 138 39.75 6.32 -4.61
N ASP A 139 40.42 7.10 -5.46
CA ASP A 139 41.17 8.28 -5.00
C ASP A 139 40.27 9.30 -4.28
N CYS A 140 39.05 9.52 -4.78
CA CYS A 140 38.06 10.40 -4.15
C CYS A 140 37.43 9.79 -2.87
N TYR A 141 37.40 8.46 -2.77
CA TYR A 141 36.70 7.70 -1.74
C TYR A 141 37.59 6.55 -1.24
N PRO A 142 38.68 6.84 -0.51
CA PRO A 142 39.72 5.84 -0.23
C PRO A 142 39.31 4.82 0.82
N ARG A 143 38.26 5.08 1.62
CA ARG A 143 37.78 4.14 2.64
C ARG A 143 37.15 2.91 1.98
N LYS A 144 37.61 1.72 2.35
CA LYS A 144 37.13 0.44 1.82
C LYS A 144 36.22 -0.34 2.76
N LYS A 145 36.25 -0.04 4.06
CA LYS A 145 35.41 -0.70 5.08
C LYS A 145 34.88 0.32 6.07
N LEU A 146 33.63 0.16 6.47
CA LEU A 146 32.98 0.97 7.51
C LEU A 146 32.05 0.07 8.31
N GLU A 147 32.15 0.13 9.62
CA GLU A 147 31.18 -0.44 10.55
C GLU A 147 30.88 0.66 11.57
N THR A 148 29.61 1.01 11.73
CA THR A 148 29.16 2.11 12.60
C THR A 148 27.67 1.96 12.92
N LEU A 149 27.18 2.77 13.85
CA LEU A 149 25.75 2.99 14.05
C LEU A 149 25.29 4.21 13.22
N ILE A 150 24.05 4.15 12.74
CA ILE A 150 23.33 5.28 12.16
C ILE A 150 21.95 5.41 12.82
N ASN A 151 21.42 6.62 12.86
CA ASN A 151 20.10 6.92 13.38
C ASN A 151 19.32 7.78 12.37
N ILE A 152 17.98 7.71 12.37
CA ILE A 152 17.14 8.55 11.50
C ILE A 152 17.39 10.05 11.70
N LYS A 153 17.85 10.43 12.89
CA LYS A 153 18.19 11.81 13.26
C LYS A 153 19.50 12.30 12.62
N ASP A 154 20.40 11.38 12.30
CA ASP A 154 21.78 11.71 11.89
C ASP A 154 22.00 11.58 10.37
N ILE A 155 21.11 10.85 9.66
CA ILE A 155 21.17 10.71 8.20
C ILE A 155 20.54 11.91 7.50
N ASN A 156 21.03 12.23 6.29
CA ASN A 156 20.60 13.40 5.54
C ASN A 156 19.16 13.22 5.04
N GLU A 157 18.93 12.18 4.24
CA GLU A 157 17.64 11.85 3.66
C GLU A 157 17.19 10.45 4.07
N ALA A 158 15.90 10.33 4.41
CA ALA A 158 15.22 9.07 4.67
C ALA A 158 13.87 9.08 3.96
N ILE A 159 13.85 8.61 2.71
CA ILE A 159 12.70 8.75 1.82
C ILE A 159 12.03 7.39 1.67
N LEU A 160 10.78 7.26 2.13
CA LEU A 160 9.96 6.11 1.80
C LEU A 160 9.56 6.24 0.34
N PHE A 161 9.93 5.24 -0.48
CA PHE A 161 9.49 5.15 -1.86
C PHE A 161 8.89 3.78 -2.15
N ASN A 162 7.61 3.83 -2.48
CA ASN A 162 6.71 2.73 -2.34
C ASN A 162 6.08 2.52 -3.72
N ILE A 163 6.72 1.68 -4.55
CA ILE A 163 6.40 1.52 -5.97
C ILE A 163 5.05 0.85 -6.26
N ARG A 164 4.42 0.23 -5.27
CA ARG A 164 3.15 -0.49 -5.44
C ARG A 164 2.37 -0.66 -4.14
N ASN A 165 1.30 0.11 -4.01
CA ASN A 165 0.51 0.24 -2.79
C ASN A 165 -0.97 0.46 -3.12
N ALA A 166 -1.83 0.34 -2.10
CA ALA A 166 -3.26 0.63 -2.18
C ALA A 166 -3.93 0.02 -3.43
N TYR A 167 -3.77 -1.30 -3.64
CA TYR A 167 -4.46 -2.00 -4.72
C TYR A 167 -5.96 -1.70 -4.68
N GLN A 168 -6.50 -1.38 -5.86
CA GLN A 168 -7.89 -0.97 -6.00
C GLN A 168 -8.84 -2.11 -5.62
N ASN A 169 -8.56 -3.33 -6.07
CA ASN A 169 -9.21 -4.54 -5.58
C ASN A 169 -8.20 -5.70 -5.68
N TYR A 170 -8.57 -6.88 -5.17
CA TYR A 170 -7.65 -7.98 -5.00
C TYR A 170 -8.34 -9.35 -4.97
N ASN A 171 -7.57 -10.42 -4.88
CA ASN A 171 -8.07 -11.80 -4.85
C ASN A 171 -8.52 -12.20 -3.43
N VAL A 172 -9.49 -13.11 -3.37
CA VAL A 172 -9.77 -13.95 -2.20
C VAL A 172 -9.01 -15.25 -2.38
N ALA A 173 -8.10 -15.57 -1.47
CA ALA A 173 -7.23 -16.72 -1.55
C ALA A 173 -7.79 -17.90 -0.79
N VAL A 174 -7.92 -19.05 -1.47
CA VAL A 174 -8.30 -20.34 -0.87
C VAL A 174 -7.30 -21.41 -1.27
N ASN A 175 -7.45 -22.61 -0.69
CA ASN A 175 -6.58 -23.75 -0.94
C ASN A 175 -7.41 -25.02 -1.14
N LEU A 176 -7.42 -25.56 -2.36
CA LEU A 176 -8.12 -26.80 -2.70
C LEU A 176 -7.32 -28.07 -2.36
N SER A 177 -6.00 -27.97 -2.18
CA SER A 177 -5.14 -29.12 -1.90
C SER A 177 -5.36 -29.72 -0.51
N ASP A 178 -4.81 -30.92 -0.32
CA ASP A 178 -4.87 -31.70 0.92
C ASP A 178 -3.85 -31.27 1.99
N LYS A 179 -2.98 -30.29 1.70
CA LYS A 179 -1.96 -29.77 2.62
C LYS A 179 -2.16 -28.29 2.93
N VAL A 180 -1.69 -27.85 4.09
CA VAL A 180 -1.60 -26.42 4.41
C VAL A 180 -0.56 -25.75 3.52
N ILE A 181 -0.87 -24.58 2.99
CA ILE A 181 0.07 -23.75 2.21
C ILE A 181 0.26 -22.40 2.89
N TYR A 182 1.44 -21.83 2.69
CA TYR A 182 1.90 -20.60 3.31
C TYR A 182 2.18 -19.57 2.22
N THR A 183 1.43 -18.47 2.22
CA THR A 183 1.41 -17.51 1.11
C THR A 183 1.51 -16.08 1.62
N TYR A 184 1.67 -15.11 0.72
CA TYR A 184 1.51 -13.70 1.05
C TYR A 184 0.08 -13.31 1.40
N MET A 185 -0.89 -14.20 1.14
CA MET A 185 -2.26 -14.08 1.63
C MET A 185 -2.42 -14.68 3.02
N GLY A 186 -1.33 -15.07 3.68
CA GLY A 186 -1.32 -15.76 4.97
C GLY A 186 -1.39 -17.27 4.83
N VAL A 187 -1.65 -17.95 5.94
CA VAL A 187 -1.79 -19.41 6.00
C VAL A 187 -3.14 -19.82 5.43
N LEU A 188 -3.14 -20.74 4.47
CA LEU A 188 -4.35 -21.30 3.87
C LEU A 188 -4.42 -22.80 4.18
N LYS A 189 -5.40 -23.17 4.99
CA LYS A 189 -5.69 -24.54 5.40
C LYS A 189 -6.17 -25.37 4.22
N SER A 190 -5.78 -26.64 4.21
CA SER A 190 -6.18 -27.64 3.21
C SER A 190 -7.70 -27.74 3.04
N ASN A 191 -8.14 -28.18 1.86
CA ASN A 191 -9.52 -28.54 1.54
C ASN A 191 -10.52 -27.41 1.83
N LEU A 192 -10.24 -26.17 1.38
CA LEU A 192 -11.05 -24.97 1.63
C LEU A 192 -11.27 -24.74 3.14
N GLY A 193 -10.20 -24.81 3.93
CA GLY A 193 -10.31 -24.64 5.39
C GLY A 193 -10.43 -23.17 5.84
N ASN A 194 -10.07 -22.22 4.98
CA ASN A 194 -10.28 -20.78 5.15
C ASN A 194 -10.13 -20.03 3.82
N ALA A 195 -10.61 -18.79 3.80
CA ALA A 195 -10.48 -17.84 2.70
C ALA A 195 -9.90 -16.52 3.21
N ASN A 196 -8.69 -16.17 2.77
CA ASN A 196 -8.06 -14.91 3.19
C ASN A 196 -8.25 -13.84 2.12
N TYR A 197 -8.51 -12.60 2.54
CA TYR A 197 -8.75 -11.49 1.62
C TYR A 197 -8.11 -10.18 2.09
N CYS A 198 -8.02 -9.24 1.14
CA CYS A 198 -7.57 -7.86 1.29
C CYS A 198 -8.39 -7.09 0.25
N SER A 199 -9.02 -5.94 0.49
CA SER A 199 -8.57 -4.74 1.21
C SER A 199 -9.56 -4.27 2.31
N ALA A 200 -9.53 -2.98 2.66
CA ALA A 200 -10.46 -2.31 3.58
C ALA A 200 -11.89 -2.10 3.01
N GLY A 201 -12.23 -2.71 1.86
CA GLY A 201 -13.56 -2.60 1.25
C GLY A 201 -13.95 -1.15 0.96
N GLN A 202 -15.14 -0.74 1.39
CA GLN A 202 -15.69 0.60 1.15
C GLN A 202 -14.83 1.77 1.66
N LEU A 203 -13.90 1.55 2.61
CA LEU A 203 -12.95 2.59 3.05
C LEU A 203 -11.73 2.74 2.15
N SER A 204 -11.49 1.81 1.22
CA SER A 204 -10.28 1.79 0.39
C SER A 204 -10.23 3.00 -0.55
N PRO A 205 -9.09 3.71 -0.64
CA PRO A 205 -8.97 4.92 -1.45
C PRO A 205 -9.40 4.79 -2.92
N LEU A 206 -8.81 3.83 -3.65
CA LEU A 206 -9.05 3.69 -5.09
C LEU A 206 -10.44 3.11 -5.43
N LEU A 207 -11.14 2.51 -4.47
CA LEU A 207 -12.53 2.07 -4.67
C LEU A 207 -13.50 3.26 -4.66
N ASN A 208 -13.16 4.31 -3.92
CA ASN A 208 -13.90 5.57 -3.86
C ASN A 208 -13.56 6.55 -5.01
N ASP A 209 -12.57 6.19 -5.83
CA ASP A 209 -12.24 6.88 -7.08
C ASP A 209 -11.95 5.85 -8.20
N PRO A 210 -12.98 5.10 -8.64
CA PRO A 210 -12.83 3.89 -9.45
C PRO A 210 -12.17 4.17 -10.81
N TYR A 211 -12.27 5.41 -11.30
CA TYR A 211 -11.74 5.89 -12.58
C TYR A 211 -10.61 6.92 -12.43
N TYR A 212 -10.04 7.08 -11.23
CA TYR A 212 -8.93 7.99 -10.95
C TYR A 212 -9.20 9.45 -11.36
N LYS A 213 -10.43 9.93 -11.16
CA LYS A 213 -10.86 11.27 -11.54
C LYS A 213 -10.27 12.36 -10.65
N THR A 214 -9.92 12.02 -9.42
CA THR A 214 -9.40 12.95 -8.41
C THR A 214 -7.99 12.59 -7.95
N ILE A 215 -7.66 11.30 -7.92
CA ILE A 215 -6.34 10.81 -7.54
C ILE A 215 -5.43 10.81 -8.77
N GLY A 216 -4.34 11.57 -8.68
CA GLY A 216 -3.34 11.75 -9.74
C GLY A 216 -1.94 11.92 -9.17
N VAL A 217 -0.97 12.14 -10.05
CA VAL A 217 0.40 12.47 -9.64
C VAL A 217 0.36 13.79 -8.86
N GLY A 218 1.01 13.84 -7.70
CA GLY A 218 1.02 15.01 -6.82
C GLY A 218 -0.16 15.11 -5.85
N THR A 219 -1.12 14.16 -5.86
CA THR A 219 -2.16 14.09 -4.82
C THR A 219 -1.49 13.91 -3.46
N LYS A 220 -1.75 14.85 -2.53
CA LYS A 220 -1.26 14.82 -1.16
C LYS A 220 -2.06 13.82 -0.34
N ILE A 221 -1.37 12.99 0.45
CA ILE A 221 -1.97 11.87 1.18
C ILE A 221 -1.47 11.81 2.63
N PHE A 222 -2.22 11.12 3.48
CA PHE A 222 -1.70 10.55 4.71
C PHE A 222 -0.86 9.33 4.34
N LEU A 223 0.41 9.30 4.78
CA LEU A 223 1.32 8.17 4.52
C LEU A 223 2.15 7.90 5.77
N GLY A 224 2.00 6.72 6.36
CA GLY A 224 2.82 6.29 7.50
C GLY A 224 2.72 7.19 8.74
N GLY A 225 1.62 7.94 8.92
CA GLY A 225 1.48 8.89 10.02
C GLY A 225 2.00 10.31 9.73
N GLY A 226 2.57 10.53 8.54
CA GLY A 226 2.99 11.85 8.06
C GLY A 226 2.30 12.23 6.76
N ILE A 227 2.87 13.24 6.08
CA ILE A 227 2.43 13.67 4.75
C ILE A 227 3.23 12.90 3.69
N GLY A 228 2.52 12.36 2.70
CA GLY A 228 3.11 11.81 1.48
C GLY A 228 2.42 12.34 0.23
N TYR A 229 2.87 11.84 -0.91
CA TYR A 229 2.30 12.16 -2.22
C TYR A 229 2.21 10.92 -3.09
N VAL A 230 1.20 10.90 -3.97
CA VAL A 230 1.18 9.97 -5.10
C VAL A 230 2.27 10.39 -6.09
N ALA A 231 3.28 9.54 -6.25
CA ALA A 231 4.40 9.77 -7.14
C ALA A 231 4.09 9.29 -8.57
N TRP A 232 3.31 8.21 -8.71
CA TRP A 232 2.93 7.61 -10.00
C TRP A 232 1.78 6.59 -9.82
N HIS A 233 1.36 5.93 -10.90
CA HIS A 233 0.36 4.84 -10.85
C HIS A 233 0.92 3.52 -10.26
N GLY A 234 2.24 3.40 -10.11
CA GLY A 234 2.88 2.22 -9.51
C GLY A 234 2.97 0.99 -10.41
N THR A 235 3.75 0.00 -9.98
CA THR A 235 3.92 -1.24 -10.75
C THR A 235 2.69 -2.13 -10.66
N GLN A 236 2.41 -2.90 -11.71
CA GLN A 236 1.20 -3.74 -11.85
C GLN A 236 -0.13 -3.00 -11.92
N HIS A 237 -0.12 -1.68 -12.13
CA HIS A 237 -1.33 -0.91 -12.37
C HIS A 237 -2.09 -1.44 -13.60
N ASN A 238 -3.32 -1.89 -13.38
CA ASN A 238 -4.15 -2.51 -14.42
C ASN A 238 -5.54 -1.84 -14.50
N PRO A 239 -5.67 -0.70 -15.18
CA PRO A 239 -6.91 0.07 -15.20
C PRO A 239 -8.02 -0.63 -16.02
N THR A 240 -7.65 -1.51 -16.95
CA THR A 240 -8.54 -2.24 -17.86
C THR A 240 -9.07 -3.57 -17.28
N ALA A 241 -8.81 -3.84 -16.00
CA ALA A 241 -9.39 -5.00 -15.31
C ALA A 241 -10.93 -5.02 -15.43
N LEU A 242 -11.52 -6.22 -15.37
CA LEU A 242 -12.98 -6.40 -15.41
C LEU A 242 -13.66 -5.54 -14.32
N ARG A 243 -14.73 -4.82 -14.68
CA ARG A 243 -15.49 -3.91 -13.80
C ARG A 243 -16.98 -4.22 -13.82
N GLY A 244 -17.69 -3.85 -12.75
CA GLY A 244 -19.16 -3.85 -12.71
C GLY A 244 -19.75 -2.58 -13.30
N ASP A 245 -21.08 -2.49 -13.33
CA ASP A 245 -21.82 -1.35 -13.90
C ASP A 245 -21.55 -0.03 -13.16
N ASN A 246 -21.19 -0.11 -11.88
CA ASN A 246 -20.77 1.03 -11.05
C ASN A 246 -19.30 1.44 -11.25
N GLY A 247 -18.57 0.78 -12.16
CA GLY A 247 -17.16 1.04 -12.44
C GLY A 247 -16.17 0.40 -11.48
N VAL A 248 -16.64 -0.22 -10.40
CA VAL A 248 -15.79 -0.88 -9.41
C VAL A 248 -15.14 -2.13 -10.04
N PRO A 249 -13.81 -2.29 -9.94
CA PRO A 249 -13.15 -3.47 -10.50
C PRO A 249 -13.52 -4.73 -9.74
N ARG A 250 -13.70 -5.82 -10.47
CA ARG A 250 -13.98 -7.17 -9.96
C ARG A 250 -12.72 -8.03 -9.83
N ARG A 251 -11.54 -7.51 -10.19
CA ARG A 251 -10.23 -8.19 -10.18
C ARG A 251 -9.16 -7.26 -9.62
N GLY A 252 -7.95 -7.78 -9.43
CA GLY A 252 -6.75 -6.97 -9.23
C GLY A 252 -6.63 -5.89 -10.32
N ALA A 253 -6.63 -4.61 -9.91
CA ALA A 253 -6.74 -3.47 -10.81
C ALA A 253 -5.67 -2.40 -10.54
N GLY A 254 -6.05 -1.13 -10.40
CA GLY A 254 -5.11 -0.03 -10.17
C GLY A 254 -4.29 -0.18 -8.89
N THR A 255 -3.14 0.47 -8.89
CA THR A 255 -2.24 0.64 -7.73
C THR A 255 -1.80 2.11 -7.63
N LEU A 256 -1.05 2.44 -6.58
CA LEU A 256 -0.36 3.72 -6.43
C LEU A 256 1.12 3.50 -6.14
N ALA A 257 1.98 4.31 -6.78
CA ALA A 257 3.30 4.59 -6.25
C ALA A 257 3.22 5.82 -5.35
N VAL A 258 3.79 5.73 -4.15
CA VAL A 258 3.75 6.83 -3.17
C VAL A 258 5.16 7.14 -2.66
N ILE A 259 5.36 8.40 -2.30
CA ILE A 259 6.62 8.93 -1.77
C ILE A 259 6.34 9.76 -0.52
N GLY A 260 7.22 9.66 0.48
CA GLY A 260 7.14 10.48 1.68
C GLY A 260 8.43 10.48 2.47
N ASP A 261 8.51 11.40 3.44
CA ASP A 261 9.66 11.55 4.32
C ASP A 261 9.48 10.69 5.59
N LEU A 262 10.33 9.69 5.78
CA LEU A 262 10.31 8.79 6.94
C LEU A 262 10.50 9.56 8.26
N LYS A 263 11.15 10.72 8.24
CA LYS A 263 11.38 11.53 9.45
C LYS A 263 10.08 12.06 10.06
N GLN A 264 8.99 12.10 9.29
CA GLN A 264 7.66 12.53 9.74
C GLN A 264 6.76 11.36 10.17
N MET A 265 7.14 10.13 9.82
CA MET A 265 6.32 8.93 9.99
C MET A 265 6.40 8.35 11.41
N LYS A 266 5.49 7.44 11.75
CA LYS A 266 5.34 6.91 13.12
C LYS A 266 5.21 5.38 13.14
N MET A 267 5.75 4.76 14.20
CA MET A 267 5.79 3.31 14.45
C MET A 267 4.41 2.61 14.46
N GLY A 268 3.30 3.32 14.58
CA GLY A 268 1.95 2.71 14.49
C GLY A 268 1.39 2.57 13.07
N TRP A 269 2.06 3.16 12.07
CA TRP A 269 1.56 3.31 10.70
C TRP A 269 2.49 2.73 9.63
N LEU A 270 3.70 2.35 10.05
CA LEU A 270 4.66 1.57 9.27
C LEU A 270 5.22 0.49 10.20
N VAL A 271 4.80 -0.75 9.98
CA VAL A 271 5.09 -1.88 10.89
C VAL A 271 5.77 -2.98 10.10
N GLY A 272 6.96 -3.40 10.53
CA GLY A 272 7.62 -4.58 9.99
C GLY A 272 6.75 -5.80 10.25
N THR A 273 6.55 -6.65 9.25
CA THR A 273 5.63 -7.79 9.37
C THR A 273 6.28 -9.04 8.81
N SER A 274 6.26 -10.11 9.60
CA SER A 274 6.67 -11.45 9.18
C SER A 274 5.46 -12.24 8.69
N MET A 275 5.59 -12.87 7.53
CA MET A 275 4.61 -13.78 6.97
C MET A 275 5.19 -15.19 6.96
N LEU A 276 4.70 -16.02 7.88
CA LEU A 276 5.12 -17.41 8.04
C LEU A 276 5.09 -18.16 6.70
N GLY A 277 6.22 -18.76 6.33
CA GLY A 277 6.43 -19.53 5.10
C GLY A 277 6.55 -18.68 3.82
N TYR A 278 6.38 -17.35 3.88
CA TYR A 278 6.43 -16.46 2.72
C TYR A 278 7.59 -15.46 2.76
N GLY A 279 7.73 -14.65 3.81
CA GLY A 279 8.75 -13.60 3.85
C GLY A 279 8.46 -12.46 4.82
N ALA A 280 9.38 -11.50 4.89
CA ALA A 280 9.16 -10.22 5.57
C ALA A 280 8.53 -9.19 4.62
N THR A 281 7.79 -8.24 5.18
CA THR A 281 7.15 -7.12 4.46
C THR A 281 6.99 -5.91 5.38
N LEU A 282 6.42 -4.83 4.85
CA LEU A 282 6.04 -3.64 5.60
C LEU A 282 4.52 -3.45 5.51
N THR A 283 3.86 -3.32 6.65
CA THR A 283 2.45 -2.94 6.73
C THR A 283 2.35 -1.42 6.77
N VAL A 284 1.59 -0.83 5.84
CA VAL A 284 1.62 0.61 5.55
C VAL A 284 0.23 1.22 5.70
N GLY A 285 0.14 2.32 6.44
CA GLY A 285 -1.06 3.16 6.54
C GLY A 285 -1.10 4.21 5.43
N ILE A 286 -2.17 4.22 4.65
CA ILE A 286 -2.42 5.19 3.58
C ILE A 286 -3.84 5.73 3.72
N GLY A 287 -3.98 7.06 3.66
CA GLY A 287 -5.29 7.73 3.58
C GLY A 287 -5.29 8.77 2.48
N VAL A 288 -6.36 8.82 1.70
CA VAL A 288 -6.48 9.75 0.57
C VAL A 288 -7.75 10.57 0.71
N PRO A 289 -7.68 11.91 0.64
CA PRO A 289 -8.87 12.74 0.60
C PRO A 289 -9.41 12.80 -0.82
N ILE A 290 -10.70 12.49 -0.99
CA ILE A 290 -11.44 12.62 -2.24
C ILE A 290 -12.19 13.97 -2.21
N PRO A 291 -11.76 14.97 -2.98
CA PRO A 291 -12.49 16.24 -3.09
C PRO A 291 -13.82 16.01 -3.83
N ILE A 292 -14.93 16.42 -3.22
CA ILE A 292 -16.25 16.30 -3.86
C ILE A 292 -16.46 17.49 -4.79
N LEU A 293 -16.00 17.33 -6.04
CA LEU A 293 -16.05 18.36 -7.07
C LEU A 293 -17.41 18.40 -7.79
N SER A 294 -18.13 17.28 -7.83
CA SER A 294 -19.40 17.15 -8.53
C SER A 294 -20.27 16.04 -7.92
N GLU A 295 -21.53 15.97 -8.35
CA GLU A 295 -22.43 14.86 -8.02
C GLU A 295 -21.89 13.51 -8.51
N GLU A 296 -21.21 13.49 -9.65
CA GLU A 296 -20.56 12.29 -10.19
C GLU A 296 -19.46 11.78 -9.24
N ILE A 297 -18.58 12.68 -8.77
CA ILE A 297 -17.52 12.29 -7.82
C ILE A 297 -18.14 11.78 -6.52
N LEU A 298 -19.19 12.42 -6.00
CA LEU A 298 -19.88 11.90 -4.82
C LEU A 298 -20.38 10.47 -5.06
N ARG A 299 -21.03 10.19 -6.20
CA ARG A 299 -21.55 8.85 -6.52
C ARG A 299 -20.47 7.77 -6.44
N TYR A 300 -19.26 8.08 -6.89
CA TYR A 300 -18.13 7.16 -6.79
C TYR A 300 -17.73 6.82 -5.36
N THR A 301 -17.93 7.74 -4.41
CA THR A 301 -17.66 7.50 -2.98
C THR A 301 -18.77 6.74 -2.24
N LEU A 302 -19.89 6.43 -2.91
CA LEU A 302 -21.02 5.72 -2.30
C LEU A 302 -20.92 4.20 -2.42
N VAL A 303 -19.75 3.68 -2.84
CA VAL A 303 -19.51 2.24 -2.94
C VAL A 303 -19.66 1.57 -1.58
N THR A 304 -20.48 0.53 -1.50
CA THR A 304 -20.64 -0.27 -0.29
C THR A 304 -19.89 -1.59 -0.39
N ASP A 305 -19.65 -2.27 0.73
CA ASP A 305 -19.04 -3.59 0.71
C ASP A 305 -19.85 -4.64 -0.09
N ALA A 306 -21.17 -4.43 -0.27
CA ALA A 306 -22.00 -5.31 -1.09
C ALA A 306 -21.75 -5.11 -2.61
N ASP A 307 -21.29 -3.92 -3.00
CA ASP A 307 -21.02 -3.55 -4.39
C ASP A 307 -19.65 -4.00 -4.88
N ILE A 308 -18.76 -4.39 -3.96
CA ILE A 308 -17.37 -4.74 -4.25
C ILE A 308 -17.27 -6.26 -4.34
N LEU A 309 -17.13 -6.78 -5.55
CA LEU A 309 -16.92 -8.22 -5.80
C LEU A 309 -15.43 -8.54 -5.94
N ALA A 310 -14.99 -9.66 -5.38
CA ALA A 310 -13.63 -10.17 -5.51
C ALA A 310 -13.61 -11.62 -6.01
N PRO A 311 -12.62 -12.02 -6.83
CA PRO A 311 -12.51 -13.36 -7.35
C PRO A 311 -11.98 -14.31 -6.26
N VAL A 312 -12.60 -15.47 -6.10
CA VAL A 312 -12.07 -16.56 -5.29
C VAL A 312 -11.11 -17.37 -6.14
N VAL A 313 -9.83 -17.42 -5.73
CA VAL A 313 -8.75 -18.06 -6.50
C VAL A 313 -8.10 -19.13 -5.64
N ASP A 314 -7.84 -20.30 -6.23
CA ASP A 314 -7.06 -21.35 -5.59
C ASP A 314 -5.56 -21.03 -5.64
N TYR A 315 -4.93 -20.97 -4.47
CA TYR A 315 -3.50 -20.68 -4.33
C TYR A 315 -2.64 -21.94 -4.32
N SER A 316 -3.25 -23.13 -4.35
CA SER A 316 -2.52 -24.40 -4.42
C SER A 316 -2.10 -24.76 -5.84
N GLU A 317 -2.90 -24.40 -6.84
CA GLU A 317 -2.65 -24.72 -8.24
C GLU A 317 -2.82 -23.50 -9.17
N ALA A 318 -3.99 -22.85 -9.18
CA ALA A 318 -4.30 -21.83 -10.18
C ALA A 318 -3.36 -20.61 -10.10
N TYR A 319 -3.18 -20.05 -8.90
CA TYR A 319 -2.30 -18.90 -8.68
C TYR A 319 -0.83 -19.16 -9.06
N PRO A 320 -0.13 -20.17 -8.50
CA PRO A 320 1.30 -20.38 -8.79
C PRO A 320 1.59 -20.76 -10.24
N GLN A 321 0.61 -21.32 -10.95
CA GLN A 321 0.71 -21.68 -12.37
C GLN A 321 0.20 -20.59 -13.31
N MET A 322 -0.18 -19.41 -12.78
CA MET A 322 -0.74 -18.29 -13.54
C MET A 322 -1.95 -18.67 -14.41
N LYS A 323 -2.78 -19.60 -13.93
CA LYS A 323 -4.02 -19.97 -14.62
C LYS A 323 -5.10 -18.91 -14.38
N PRO A 324 -5.99 -18.65 -15.36
CA PRO A 324 -7.04 -17.63 -15.23
C PRO A 324 -8.24 -18.08 -14.37
N ASP A 325 -8.25 -19.33 -13.91
CA ASP A 325 -9.33 -19.96 -13.19
C ASP A 325 -9.72 -19.22 -11.91
N ILE A 326 -11.03 -19.04 -11.72
CA ILE A 326 -11.65 -18.56 -10.48
C ILE A 326 -12.75 -19.55 -10.07
N LEU A 327 -12.95 -19.71 -8.76
CA LEU A 327 -13.99 -20.58 -8.20
C LEU A 327 -15.34 -19.88 -8.06
N GLY A 328 -15.37 -18.56 -8.27
CA GLY A 328 -16.54 -17.70 -8.14
C GLY A 328 -16.14 -16.28 -7.79
N GLU A 329 -17.16 -15.46 -7.52
CA GLU A 329 -16.99 -14.12 -6.97
C GLU A 329 -17.83 -13.99 -5.70
N VAL A 330 -17.30 -13.24 -4.74
CA VAL A 330 -17.97 -12.94 -3.47
C VAL A 330 -17.86 -11.46 -3.18
N SER A 331 -18.85 -10.91 -2.51
CA SER A 331 -18.85 -9.50 -2.08
C SER A 331 -18.01 -9.30 -0.83
N TYR A 332 -17.52 -8.08 -0.62
CA TYR A 332 -16.86 -7.72 0.64
C TYR A 332 -17.83 -7.77 1.83
N ALA A 333 -19.13 -7.59 1.62
CA ALA A 333 -20.15 -7.76 2.65
C ALA A 333 -20.20 -9.22 3.14
N GLU A 334 -20.19 -10.19 2.22
CA GLU A 334 -20.09 -11.60 2.57
C GLU A 334 -18.75 -11.91 3.26
N LEU A 335 -17.63 -11.41 2.72
CA LEU A 335 -16.31 -11.60 3.33
C LEU A 335 -16.25 -11.07 4.77
N LYS A 336 -16.85 -9.90 5.04
CA LYS A 336 -16.92 -9.30 6.38
C LYS A 336 -17.90 -9.99 7.32
N SER A 337 -18.84 -10.79 6.81
CA SER A 337 -19.73 -11.62 7.63
C SER A 337 -18.99 -12.75 8.36
N GLY A 338 -17.77 -13.07 7.93
CA GLY A 338 -16.90 -14.09 8.53
C GLY A 338 -16.94 -15.44 7.82
N HIS A 339 -17.88 -15.65 6.88
CA HIS A 339 -18.03 -16.91 6.14
C HIS A 339 -18.49 -16.66 4.70
N ILE A 340 -18.05 -17.52 3.77
CA ILE A 340 -18.51 -17.54 2.38
C ILE A 340 -18.76 -18.97 1.91
N LYS A 341 -19.60 -19.14 0.88
CA LYS A 341 -19.80 -20.42 0.22
C LYS A 341 -18.88 -20.58 -0.98
N VAL A 342 -18.06 -21.64 -0.98
CA VAL A 342 -17.18 -22.01 -2.09
C VAL A 342 -17.41 -23.48 -2.41
N GLN A 343 -17.82 -23.80 -3.65
CA GLN A 343 -18.15 -25.17 -4.07
C GLN A 343 -19.12 -25.90 -3.13
N GLY A 344 -20.12 -25.17 -2.61
CA GLY A 344 -21.12 -25.72 -1.68
C GLY A 344 -20.63 -25.90 -0.24
N LYS A 345 -19.34 -25.66 0.05
CA LYS A 345 -18.78 -25.68 1.40
C LYS A 345 -18.82 -24.31 2.03
N ASP A 346 -19.09 -24.27 3.34
CA ASP A 346 -18.96 -23.07 4.17
C ASP A 346 -17.50 -22.86 4.60
N VAL A 347 -16.94 -21.70 4.30
CA VAL A 347 -15.50 -21.40 4.45
C VAL A 347 -15.33 -20.14 5.28
N PRO A 348 -14.62 -20.22 6.43
CA PRO A 348 -14.38 -19.04 7.27
C PRO A 348 -13.44 -18.06 6.57
N THR A 349 -13.70 -16.77 6.72
CA THR A 349 -12.93 -15.70 6.09
C THR A 349 -12.02 -14.99 7.09
N ALA A 350 -10.89 -14.47 6.60
CA ALA A 350 -10.01 -13.61 7.39
C ALA A 350 -9.42 -12.49 6.54
N SER A 351 -9.39 -11.26 7.08
CA SER A 351 -8.79 -10.12 6.40
C SER A 351 -7.31 -9.96 6.78
N LEU A 352 -6.47 -9.65 5.79
CA LEU A 352 -5.10 -9.18 6.02
C LEU A 352 -5.03 -7.66 6.25
N SER A 353 -6.09 -6.93 5.93
CA SER A 353 -6.18 -5.49 6.18
C SER A 353 -6.83 -5.24 7.52
N SER A 354 -6.28 -4.32 8.32
CA SER A 354 -6.94 -3.90 9.55
C SER A 354 -7.97 -2.82 9.25
N TYR A 355 -9.25 -3.22 9.26
CA TYR A 355 -10.36 -2.28 9.10
C TYR A 355 -10.41 -1.22 10.22
N PRO A 356 -10.24 -1.56 11.52
CA PRO A 356 -10.18 -0.54 12.58
C PRO A 356 -9.08 0.50 12.36
N LYS A 357 -7.90 0.08 11.87
CA LYS A 357 -6.82 1.02 11.52
C LYS A 357 -7.17 1.87 10.30
N ALA A 358 -7.87 1.33 9.30
CA ALA A 358 -8.36 2.12 8.17
C ALA A 358 -9.35 3.21 8.61
N VAL A 359 -10.27 2.88 9.52
CA VAL A 359 -11.19 3.86 10.16
C VAL A 359 -10.41 4.92 10.91
N GLU A 360 -9.41 4.52 11.69
CA GLU A 360 -8.55 5.45 12.45
C GLU A 360 -7.82 6.42 11.50
N ILE A 361 -7.26 5.93 10.39
CA ILE A 361 -6.60 6.76 9.37
C ILE A 361 -7.56 7.76 8.74
N ALA A 362 -8.74 7.32 8.30
CA ALA A 362 -9.74 8.20 7.68
C ALA A 362 -10.14 9.32 8.65
N ASN A 363 -10.32 9.00 9.94
CA ASN A 363 -10.66 9.97 10.97
C ASN A 363 -9.50 10.92 11.33
N ILE A 364 -8.24 10.45 11.31
CA ILE A 364 -7.07 11.34 11.50
C ILE A 364 -6.99 12.33 10.36
N LEU A 365 -7.11 11.84 9.11
CA LEU A 365 -7.09 12.69 7.93
C LEU A 365 -8.24 13.70 7.94
N LYS A 366 -9.46 13.27 8.30
CA LYS A 366 -10.62 14.14 8.51
C LYS A 366 -10.30 15.27 9.47
N LYS A 367 -9.76 14.96 10.65
CA LYS A 367 -9.39 15.95 11.66
C LYS A 367 -8.31 16.93 11.19
N TRP A 368 -7.30 16.46 10.47
CA TRP A 368 -6.27 17.35 9.91
C TRP A 368 -6.84 18.35 8.92
N ILE A 369 -7.80 17.92 8.10
CA ILE A 369 -8.48 18.79 7.13
C ILE A 369 -9.41 19.78 7.85
N GLU A 370 -10.23 19.31 8.81
CA GLU A 370 -11.12 20.18 9.59
C GLU A 370 -10.35 21.28 10.36
N ARG A 371 -9.14 20.98 10.83
CA ARG A 371 -8.26 21.94 11.53
C ARG A 371 -7.47 22.86 10.60
N GLY A 372 -7.52 22.65 9.28
CA GLY A 372 -6.71 23.41 8.32
C GLY A 372 -5.22 23.05 8.31
N GLU A 373 -4.82 21.97 8.99
CA GLU A 373 -3.45 21.43 9.00
C GLU A 373 -3.13 20.70 7.68
N PHE A 374 -4.17 20.29 6.94
CA PHE A 374 -4.05 19.57 5.67
C PHE A 374 -4.91 20.23 4.58
N LEU A 375 -4.25 20.92 3.65
CA LEU A 375 -4.85 21.38 2.40
C LEU A 375 -4.72 20.32 1.30
N LEU A 376 -5.70 20.27 0.42
CA LEU A 376 -5.74 19.41 -0.75
C LEU A 376 -4.83 19.94 -1.86
N THR A 377 -4.36 19.05 -2.73
CA THR A 377 -3.60 19.41 -3.92
C THR A 377 -4.35 19.04 -5.19
N GLU A 378 -4.18 19.84 -6.23
CA GLU A 378 -4.56 19.44 -7.58
C GLU A 378 -3.55 18.44 -8.13
N PRO A 379 -3.99 17.34 -8.76
CA PRO A 379 -3.08 16.44 -9.44
C PRO A 379 -2.42 17.17 -10.61
N VAL A 380 -1.09 17.07 -10.70
CA VAL A 380 -0.33 17.68 -11.81
C VAL A 380 -0.44 16.86 -13.10
N ALA A 381 -0.80 15.59 -12.98
CA ALA A 381 -1.12 14.70 -14.10
C ALA A 381 -2.13 13.62 -13.64
N PRO A 382 -3.07 13.20 -14.49
CA PRO A 382 -3.97 12.10 -14.18
C PRO A 382 -3.22 10.77 -14.12
N LEU A 383 -3.76 9.79 -13.38
CA LEU A 383 -3.32 8.40 -13.55
C LEU A 383 -3.93 7.82 -14.83
N PRO A 384 -3.25 6.87 -15.50
CA PRO A 384 -3.81 6.21 -16.68
C PRO A 384 -5.12 5.49 -16.37
N GLY A 385 -6.22 5.88 -17.02
CA GLY A 385 -7.51 5.22 -16.90
C GLY A 385 -7.67 4.06 -17.88
N ILE A 386 -8.92 3.59 -18.03
CA ILE A 386 -9.28 2.48 -18.94
C ILE A 386 -8.87 2.82 -20.38
N GLU A 387 -9.02 4.07 -20.77
CA GLU A 387 -8.67 4.62 -22.08
C GLU A 387 -7.19 4.49 -22.43
N SER A 388 -6.31 4.28 -21.44
CA SER A 388 -4.88 4.08 -21.68
C SER A 388 -4.55 2.73 -22.33
N GLY A 389 -5.45 1.74 -22.25
CA GLY A 389 -5.20 0.37 -22.73
C GLY A 389 -4.11 -0.38 -21.95
N ILE A 390 -3.64 0.15 -20.81
CA ILE A 390 -2.63 -0.52 -19.99
C ILE A 390 -3.22 -1.82 -19.45
N THR A 391 -2.48 -2.91 -19.66
CA THR A 391 -2.82 -4.28 -19.24
C THR A 391 -1.60 -4.93 -18.62
N PHE A 392 -1.84 -5.89 -17.73
CA PHE A 392 -0.77 -6.71 -17.17
C PHE A 392 -0.17 -7.64 -18.23
N LYS A 393 1.15 -7.64 -18.37
CA LYS A 393 1.88 -8.48 -19.33
C LYS A 393 2.69 -9.55 -18.59
N PRO A 394 2.38 -10.85 -18.75
CA PRO A 394 3.18 -11.91 -18.16
C PRO A 394 4.58 -11.96 -18.81
N LEU A 395 5.56 -12.47 -18.06
CA LEU A 395 6.89 -12.76 -18.61
C LEU A 395 6.75 -13.78 -19.75
N LYS A 396 7.36 -13.48 -20.90
CA LYS A 396 7.50 -14.44 -22.01
C LYS A 396 8.88 -15.06 -21.92
N GLU A 397 8.96 -16.25 -21.34
CA GLU A 397 10.21 -17.02 -21.29
C GLU A 397 10.67 -17.36 -22.70
N ARG A 398 11.95 -17.12 -22.97
CA ARG A 398 12.60 -17.42 -24.24
C ARG A 398 13.82 -18.30 -23.97
N PRO A 399 14.07 -19.34 -24.78
CA PRO A 399 15.30 -20.12 -24.65
C PRO A 399 16.53 -19.22 -24.86
N ILE A 400 17.61 -19.53 -24.13
CA ILE A 400 18.92 -18.86 -24.22
C ILE A 400 19.86 -19.70 -25.06
#